data_AF-A0A970GHV8-F1
#
_entry.id   AF-A0A970GHV8-F1
#
_cell.length_a   1.000
_cell.length_b   1.000
_cell.length_c   1.000
_cell.angle_alpha   90.00
_cell.angle_beta   90.00
_cell.angle_gamma   90.00
#
_symmetry.space_group_name_H-M   'P 1'
#
loop_
_entity.id
_entity.type
_entity.pdbx_description
1 polymer ?
#
loop_
_entity_poly.entity_id
_entity_poly.type
_entity_poly.pdbx_seq_one_letter_code
_entity_poly.pdbx_strand_id
1 'polypeptide(L)'
;MKFSNKHNLTRRFPFLVLIAFVIVLSSCQEKEELKEPAAYVNPFIGTDAHGHTFPGATLPFGMVQLSPDTRLGGWDGASGYHYSDSVIYGFSHTALNGTGVG
;
A
#
# COMPACT_ATOMS: atom_id res chain seq x y z
N MET A 1 7.76 -47.12 -50.24
CA MET A 1 6.96 -46.35 -49.26
C MET A 1 7.80 -45.18 -48.73
N LYS A 2 7.64 -43.94 -49.23
CA LYS A 2 8.03 -42.66 -48.55
C LYS A 2 7.89 -41.46 -49.49
N PHE A 3 6.67 -41.16 -49.93
CA PHE A 3 6.35 -39.87 -50.55
C PHE A 3 4.92 -39.51 -50.13
N SER A 4 4.75 -38.87 -48.97
CA SER A 4 3.45 -38.34 -48.56
C SER A 4 3.50 -37.25 -47.48
N ASN A 5 4.61 -37.11 -46.71
CA ASN A 5 4.57 -36.25 -45.51
C ASN A 5 5.16 -34.84 -45.64
N LYS A 6 5.94 -34.52 -46.69
CA LYS A 6 6.58 -33.19 -46.84
C LYS A 6 5.60 -32.05 -47.18
N HIS A 7 4.55 -32.34 -47.94
CA HIS A 7 3.52 -31.35 -48.31
C HIS A 7 2.62 -30.92 -47.15
N ASN A 8 2.42 -31.79 -46.15
CA ASN A 8 1.65 -31.46 -44.96
C ASN A 8 2.44 -30.59 -43.97
N LEU A 9 3.77 -30.71 -43.98
CA LEU A 9 4.67 -29.95 -43.09
C LEU A 9 4.82 -28.49 -43.54
N THR A 10 4.91 -28.23 -44.85
CA THR A 10 5.01 -26.88 -45.40
C THR A 10 3.70 -26.08 -45.29
N ARG A 11 2.52 -26.74 -45.32
CA ARG A 11 1.21 -26.08 -45.08
C ARG A 11 0.98 -25.67 -43.63
N ARG A 12 1.67 -26.25 -42.64
CA ARG A 12 1.51 -25.94 -41.21
C ARG A 12 2.45 -24.84 -40.71
N PHE A 13 3.51 -24.55 -41.45
CA PHE A 13 4.49 -23.50 -41.14
C PHE A 13 3.89 -22.08 -41.00
N PRO A 14 3.02 -21.57 -41.91
CA PRO A 14 2.42 -20.25 -41.74
C PRO A 14 1.47 -20.17 -40.54
N PHE A 15 0.83 -21.29 -40.20
CA PHE A 15 -0.05 -21.38 -39.03
C PHE A 15 0.75 -21.28 -37.71
N LEU A 16 1.96 -21.87 -37.67
CA LEU A 16 2.86 -21.77 -36.52
C LEU A 16 3.43 -20.35 -36.33
N VAL A 17 3.74 -19.66 -37.43
CA VAL A 17 4.19 -18.25 -37.39
C VAL A 17 3.07 -17.33 -36.89
N LEU A 18 1.82 -17.57 -37.34
CA LEU A 18 0.65 -16.82 -36.87
C LEU A 18 0.40 -17.04 -35.36
N ILE A 19 0.52 -18.29 -34.88
CA ILE A 19 0.37 -18.60 -33.45
C ILE A 19 1.47 -17.91 -32.63
N ALA A 20 2.72 -17.96 -33.08
CA ALA A 20 3.82 -17.28 -32.40
C ALA A 20 3.61 -15.75 -32.35
N PHE A 21 3.10 -15.16 -33.43
CA PHE A 21 2.79 -13.73 -33.49
C PHE A 21 1.67 -13.34 -32.52
N VAL A 22 0.61 -14.15 -32.39
CA VAL A 22 -0.48 -13.93 -31.43
C VAL A 22 0.03 -14.03 -29.99
N ILE A 23 0.92 -14.98 -29.69
CA ILE A 23 1.53 -15.12 -28.36
C ILE A 23 2.35 -13.89 -27.99
N VAL A 24 3.11 -13.33 -28.94
CA VAL A 24 3.89 -12.11 -28.74
C VAL A 24 2.98 -10.91 -28.48
N LEU A 25 1.84 -10.81 -29.17
CA LEU A 25 0.87 -9.74 -28.95
C LEU A 25 0.17 -9.82 -27.59
N SER A 26 -0.03 -11.02 -27.03
CA SER A 26 -0.66 -11.21 -25.71
C SER A 26 0.30 -11.03 -24.52
N SER A 27 1.59 -10.77 -24.74
CA SER A 27 2.57 -10.67 -23.65
C SER A 27 2.55 -9.33 -22.90
N CYS A 28 1.90 -8.30 -23.44
CA CYS A 28 1.74 -7.00 -22.77
C CYS A 28 0.36 -6.91 -22.11
N GLN A 29 0.23 -7.53 -20.93
CA GLN A 29 -0.92 -7.33 -20.05
C GLN A 29 -0.50 -6.39 -18.92
N GLU A 30 -1.07 -5.18 -18.86
CA GLU A 30 -0.97 -4.34 -17.67
C GLU A 30 -1.66 -5.09 -16.52
N LYS A 31 -0.94 -5.30 -15.42
CA LYS A 31 -1.53 -5.85 -14.20
C LYS A 31 -2.31 -4.72 -13.54
N GLU A 32 -3.64 -4.82 -13.50
CA GLU A 32 -4.45 -4.02 -12.59
C GLU A 32 -3.97 -4.29 -11.16
N GLU A 33 -3.27 -3.32 -10.58
CA GLU A 33 -2.84 -3.37 -9.19
C GLU A 33 -4.06 -3.14 -8.31
N LEU A 34 -4.62 -4.21 -7.75
CA LEU A 34 -5.64 -4.10 -6.72
C LEU A 34 -5.05 -3.32 -5.55
N LYS A 35 -5.62 -2.14 -5.25
CA LYS A 35 -5.22 -1.37 -4.07
C LYS A 35 -5.55 -2.17 -2.81
N GLU A 36 -4.50 -2.49 -2.05
CA GLU A 36 -4.64 -3.05 -0.71
C GLU A 36 -5.52 -2.14 0.16
N PRO A 37 -6.39 -2.68 1.04
CA PRO A 37 -7.25 -1.88 1.88
C PRO A 37 -6.51 -0.82 2.72
N ALA A 38 -5.27 -1.13 3.11
CA ALA A 38 -4.39 -0.20 3.82
C ALA A 38 -4.10 1.08 3.04
N ALA A 39 -4.14 1.05 1.69
CA ALA A 39 -3.91 2.21 0.83
C ALA A 39 -5.02 3.28 0.93
N TYR A 40 -6.18 2.95 1.53
CA TYR A 40 -7.24 3.91 1.79
C TYR A 40 -7.08 4.64 3.14
N VAL A 41 -6.21 4.16 4.02
CA VAL A 41 -6.03 4.72 5.37
C VAL A 41 -5.07 5.90 5.32
N ASN A 42 -5.49 7.04 5.86
CA ASN A 42 -4.63 8.19 6.13
C ASN A 42 -4.52 8.43 7.65
N PRO A 43 -3.42 8.03 8.30
CA PRO A 43 -3.22 8.18 9.75
C PRO A 43 -3.18 9.62 10.26
N PHE A 44 -3.02 10.61 9.37
CA PHE A 44 -3.01 12.03 9.76
C PHE A 44 -4.42 12.60 9.97
N ILE A 45 -5.48 11.91 9.53
CA ILE A 45 -6.85 12.36 9.78
C ILE A 45 -7.12 12.31 11.30
N GLY A 46 -7.54 13.45 11.86
CA GLY A 46 -7.79 13.61 13.30
C GLY A 46 -6.57 14.00 14.14
N THR A 47 -5.41 14.18 13.51
CA THR A 47 -4.17 14.63 14.21
C THR A 47 -4.04 16.14 14.31
N ASP A 48 -4.91 16.90 13.66
CA ASP A 48 -5.00 18.36 13.74
C ASP A 48 -6.25 18.77 14.54
N ALA A 49 -6.31 20.03 14.97
CA ALA A 49 -7.36 20.56 15.83
C ALA A 49 -7.62 19.66 17.06
N HIS A 50 -8.86 19.24 17.30
CA HIS A 50 -9.28 18.57 18.54
C HIS A 50 -9.58 17.08 18.38
N GLY A 51 -9.03 16.43 17.35
CA GLY A 51 -9.27 15.01 17.11
C GLY A 51 -8.46 14.10 18.04
N HIS A 52 -7.24 14.52 18.38
CA HIS A 52 -6.33 13.83 19.29
C HIS A 52 -6.04 12.38 18.87
N THR A 53 -5.94 12.12 17.57
CA THR A 53 -5.40 10.83 17.06
C THR A 53 -3.88 10.91 16.95
N PHE A 54 -3.22 9.79 16.65
CA PHE A 54 -1.78 9.75 16.40
C PHE A 54 -1.47 9.04 15.06
N PRO A 55 -0.45 9.48 14.30
CA PRO A 55 -0.11 8.89 13.00
C PRO A 55 0.87 7.71 13.10
N GLY A 56 1.28 7.34 14.31
CA GLY A 56 2.23 6.27 14.61
C GLY A 56 1.80 4.86 14.19
N ALA A 57 2.79 3.98 14.08
CA ALA A 57 2.57 2.59 13.68
C ALA A 57 2.01 1.76 14.84
N THR A 58 0.96 1.00 14.55
CA THR A 58 0.39 0.02 15.48
C THR A 58 -0.28 -1.12 14.69
N LEU A 59 -0.43 -2.27 15.33
CA LEU A 59 -1.25 -3.37 14.81
C LEU A 59 -2.69 -3.18 15.29
N PRO A 60 -3.70 -3.79 14.63
CA PRO A 60 -5.05 -3.82 15.17
C PRO A 60 -5.04 -4.36 16.61
N PHE A 61 -5.49 -3.53 17.57
CA PHE A 61 -5.49 -3.84 19.01
C PHE A 61 -4.11 -4.15 19.61
N GLY A 62 -3.04 -3.64 18.99
CA GLY A 62 -1.67 -3.80 19.49
C GLY A 62 -1.43 -3.05 20.81
N MET A 63 -0.58 -3.62 21.66
CA MET A 63 -0.15 -2.99 22.91
C MET A 63 0.80 -1.81 22.66
N VAL A 64 1.61 -1.90 21.59
CA VAL A 64 2.59 -0.88 21.23
C VAL A 64 1.99 0.05 20.18
N GLN A 65 2.14 1.35 20.44
CA GLN A 65 1.71 2.44 19.58
C GLN A 65 2.94 3.35 19.40
N LEU A 66 3.78 3.01 18.42
CA LEU A 66 5.03 3.72 18.20
C LEU A 66 4.75 4.99 17.39
N SER A 67 4.80 6.15 18.04
CA SER A 67 4.39 7.43 17.44
C SER A 67 5.40 8.55 17.68
N PRO A 68 5.56 9.53 16.77
CA PRO A 68 6.28 10.77 17.05
C PRO A 68 5.54 11.62 18.08
N ASP A 69 6.29 12.27 18.96
CA ASP A 69 5.77 13.24 19.92
C ASP A 69 6.14 14.67 19.47
N THR A 70 5.16 15.53 19.24
CA THR A 70 5.34 16.97 18.96
C THR A 70 4.91 17.85 20.12
N ARG A 71 4.24 17.28 21.13
CA ARG A 71 3.86 17.95 22.38
C ARG A 71 4.18 17.04 23.57
N LEU A 72 4.67 17.65 24.64
CA LEU A 72 5.03 16.94 25.87
C LEU A 72 3.90 16.98 26.92
N GLY A 73 2.77 17.61 26.59
CA GLY A 73 1.60 17.71 27.45
C GLY A 73 0.61 18.78 26.96
N GLY A 74 -0.46 18.95 27.73
CA GLY A 74 -1.56 19.86 27.40
C GLY A 74 -2.71 19.14 26.70
N TRP A 75 -3.90 19.75 26.75
CA TRP A 75 -5.13 19.14 26.25
C TRP A 75 -5.10 18.87 24.75
N ASP A 76 -4.64 19.84 23.97
CA ASP A 76 -4.47 19.71 22.51
C ASP A 76 -3.32 18.75 22.11
N GLY A 77 -2.58 18.22 23.09
CA GLY A 77 -1.49 17.26 22.90
C GLY A 77 -1.79 15.91 23.54
N ALA A 78 -3.06 15.59 23.80
CA ALA A 78 -3.46 14.39 24.54
C ALA A 78 -2.95 13.07 23.92
N SER A 79 -2.71 13.02 22.61
CA SER A 79 -2.13 11.86 21.91
C SER A 79 -0.61 11.92 21.75
N GLY A 80 0.04 13.00 22.21
CA GLY A 80 1.47 13.28 22.00
C GLY A 80 1.80 13.95 20.66
N TYR A 81 0.90 13.94 19.67
CA TYR A 81 1.13 14.49 18.32
C TYR A 81 0.06 15.51 17.91
N HIS A 82 0.49 16.60 17.29
CA HIS A 82 -0.40 17.58 16.66
C HIS A 82 0.15 18.02 15.29
N TYR A 83 -0.68 17.91 14.24
CA TYR A 83 -0.25 18.07 12.83
C TYR A 83 0.34 19.44 12.50
N SER A 84 -0.14 20.51 13.16
CA SER A 84 0.34 21.87 12.93
C SER A 84 1.73 22.15 13.53
N ASP A 85 2.25 21.26 14.37
CA ASP A 85 3.56 21.44 14.99
C ASP A 85 4.67 21.06 13.99
N SER A 86 5.79 21.77 14.04
CA SER A 86 6.92 21.60 13.12
C SER A 86 8.14 20.89 13.74
N VAL A 87 8.07 20.55 15.02
CA VAL A 87 9.18 19.96 15.79
C VAL A 87 8.73 18.64 16.41
N ILE A 88 9.55 17.61 16.23
CA ILE A 88 9.40 16.30 16.88
C ILE A 88 10.42 16.24 18.03
N TYR A 89 9.96 15.97 19.24
CA TYR A 89 10.79 15.81 20.42
C TYR A 89 11.36 14.39 20.55
N GLY A 90 10.62 13.38 20.07
CA GLY A 90 11.03 11.98 20.17
C GLY A 90 9.97 11.03 19.64
N PHE A 91 10.14 9.75 19.98
CA PHE A 91 9.20 8.68 19.67
C PHE A 91 8.87 7.89 20.93
N SER A 92 7.58 7.88 21.29
CA SER A 92 7.05 7.12 22.41
C SER A 92 6.47 5.77 21.93
N HIS A 93 6.31 4.82 22.84
CA HIS A 93 5.83 3.46 22.53
C HIS A 93 4.36 3.23 22.93
N THR A 94 3.73 4.22 23.55
CA THR A 94 2.37 4.18 24.06
C THR A 94 1.72 5.54 23.85
N ALA A 95 0.54 5.55 23.25
CA ALA A 95 -0.29 6.73 23.07
C ALA A 95 -1.74 6.40 23.44
N LEU A 96 -2.58 7.43 23.50
CA LEU A 96 -4.02 7.29 23.62
C LEU A 96 -4.66 7.91 22.37
N ASN A 97 -5.67 7.23 21.81
CA ASN A 97 -6.33 7.66 20.57
C ASN A 97 -7.67 8.33 20.89
N GLY A 98 -7.80 9.62 20.58
CA GLY A 98 -9.04 10.38 20.67
C GLY A 98 -9.45 10.76 22.09
N THR A 99 -8.51 10.80 23.05
CA THR A 99 -8.82 11.12 24.45
C THR A 99 -8.83 12.62 24.71
N GLY A 100 -9.65 13.05 25.69
CA GLY A 100 -9.66 14.44 26.16
C GLY A 100 -8.63 14.74 27.25
N VAL A 101 -7.71 13.81 27.52
CA VAL A 101 -6.63 13.92 28.50
C VAL A 101 -5.50 12.96 28.08
N GLY A 102 -4.26 13.37 28.27
CA GLY A 102 -3.04 12.61 27.96
C GLY A 102 -2.16 12.40 29.18
#